data_AF-S4RA06-F1
#
_entry.id   AF-S4RA06-F1
#
_cell.length_a   1.000
_cell.length_b   1.000
_cell.length_c   1.000
_cell.angle_alpha   90.00
_cell.angle_beta   90.00
_cell.angle_gamma   90.00
#
_symmetry.space_group_name_H-M   'P 1'
#
loop_
_entity.id
_entity.type
_entity.pdbx_description
1 polymer ?
#
loop_
_entity_poly.entity_id
_entity_poly.type
_entity_poly.pdbx_seq_one_letter_code
_entity_poly.pdbx_strand_id
1 'polypeptide(L)'
;MYTFVLRDENSTVYAAVAKLLQKSGHWKRLHRDSPRFNLMLGERNRLPYGRLVRACAGHEPGLMQLVNYYRGSDKLCRKASLVKLMKASSSPSCKPASWLPESYVIFPLSPRPSRRLSPGSSPGSSPRRHAERQADEREAFLVCFRQRAQNQQGNVWIAKSSAGAKVGEGIFISSDADELLTFVDEQSQVHVLQKYIEEPMLLEPGHRKFDIR
;
A
#
# COMPACT_ATOMS: atom_id res chain seq x y z
N MET A 1 0.39 30.83 -20.15
CA MET A 1 0.18 29.44 -20.61
C MET A 1 0.81 28.50 -19.59
N TYR A 2 0.06 27.56 -19.04
CA TYR A 2 0.58 26.62 -18.03
C TYR A 2 1.25 25.42 -18.70
N THR A 3 2.16 24.77 -17.98
CA THR A 3 2.89 23.59 -18.48
C THR A 3 2.75 22.39 -17.56
N PHE A 4 2.67 21.19 -18.12
CA PHE A 4 2.62 19.96 -17.33
C PHE A 4 3.47 18.84 -17.92
N VAL A 5 3.90 17.93 -17.05
CA VAL A 5 4.63 16.70 -17.42
C VAL A 5 3.83 15.48 -17.01
N LEU A 6 3.86 14.44 -17.86
CA LEU A 6 3.26 13.13 -17.60
C LEU A 6 4.39 12.10 -17.50
N ARG A 7 4.51 11.45 -16.34
CA ARG A 7 5.56 10.45 -16.06
C ARG A 7 5.03 9.05 -15.81
N ASP A 8 3.74 8.88 -15.54
CA ASP A 8 3.07 7.57 -15.50
C ASP A 8 2.16 7.40 -16.72
N GLU A 9 2.66 6.71 -17.75
CA GLU A 9 1.88 6.40 -18.95
C GLU A 9 0.88 5.27 -18.73
N ASN A 10 1.06 4.48 -17.67
CA ASN A 10 0.17 3.37 -17.34
C ASN A 10 -1.09 3.83 -16.58
N SER A 11 -1.21 5.13 -16.26
CA SER A 11 -2.39 5.67 -15.58
C SER A 11 -3.47 6.04 -16.58
N THR A 12 -4.57 5.28 -16.58
CA THR A 12 -5.76 5.58 -17.38
C THR A 12 -6.43 6.89 -16.97
N VAL A 13 -6.50 7.15 -15.66
CA VAL A 13 -7.08 8.39 -15.10
C VAL A 13 -6.28 9.61 -15.53
N TYR A 14 -4.97 9.62 -15.30
CA TYR A 14 -4.14 10.79 -15.63
C TYR A 14 -3.89 10.93 -17.13
N ALA A 15 -4.02 9.87 -17.92
CA ALA A 15 -4.10 9.98 -19.38
C ALA A 15 -5.36 10.75 -19.83
N ALA A 16 -6.52 10.51 -19.20
CA ALA A 16 -7.74 11.27 -19.48
C ALA A 16 -7.61 12.73 -19.03
N VAL A 17 -7.05 12.99 -17.84
CA VAL A 17 -6.77 14.36 -17.36
C VAL A 17 -5.83 15.09 -18.32
N ALA A 18 -4.75 14.45 -18.79
CA ALA A 18 -3.83 15.06 -19.74
C ALA A 18 -4.54 15.49 -21.03
N LYS A 19 -5.45 14.66 -21.57
CA LYS A 19 -6.26 15.00 -22.75
C LYS A 19 -7.16 16.21 -22.49
N LEU A 20 -7.81 16.29 -21.32
CA LEU A 20 -8.65 17.42 -20.93
C LEU A 20 -7.86 18.72 -20.81
N LEU A 21 -6.67 18.67 -20.18
CA LEU A 21 -5.78 19.82 -20.07
C LEU A 21 -5.36 20.33 -21.45
N GLN A 22 -4.93 19.44 -22.36
CA GLN A 22 -4.56 19.84 -23.72
C GLN A 22 -5.75 20.42 -24.50
N LYS A 23 -6.95 19.85 -24.36
CA LYS A 23 -8.17 20.34 -25.02
C LYS A 23 -8.55 21.76 -24.59
N SER A 24 -8.22 22.15 -23.35
CA SER A 24 -8.51 23.50 -22.84
C SER A 24 -7.76 24.64 -23.54
N GLY A 25 -6.67 24.35 -24.28
CA GLY A 25 -5.83 25.37 -24.91
C GLY A 25 -4.93 26.18 -23.95
N HIS A 26 -5.20 26.18 -22.65
CA HIS A 26 -4.40 26.91 -21.64
C HIS A 26 -3.17 26.14 -21.15
N TRP A 27 -3.07 24.86 -21.48
CA TRP A 27 -2.02 23.95 -21.00
C TRP A 27 -1.19 23.37 -22.14
N LYS A 28 0.13 23.33 -21.94
CA LYS A 28 1.10 22.69 -22.82
C LYS A 28 1.72 21.47 -22.15
N ARG A 29 1.71 20.32 -22.83
CA ARG A 29 2.47 19.14 -22.40
C ARG A 29 3.94 19.33 -22.74
N LEU A 30 4.82 19.10 -21.77
CA LEU A 30 6.28 19.11 -21.95
C LEU A 30 6.84 17.69 -21.98
N HIS A 31 8.13 17.58 -22.34
CA HIS A 31 8.90 16.35 -22.18
C HIS A 31 8.90 15.91 -20.71
N ARG A 32 8.85 14.59 -20.47
CA ARG A 32 8.68 13.99 -19.14
C ARG A 32 9.72 14.41 -18.09
N ASP A 33 10.92 14.76 -18.55
CA ASP A 33 12.07 15.15 -17.71
C ASP A 33 12.31 16.65 -17.70
N SER A 34 11.42 17.45 -18.32
CA SER A 34 11.52 18.90 -18.24
C SER A 34 11.38 19.34 -16.78
N PRO A 35 12.28 20.19 -16.25
CA PRO A 35 12.18 20.67 -14.86
C PRO A 35 11.20 21.85 -14.70
N ARG A 36 10.91 22.57 -15.79
CA ARG A 36 10.07 23.79 -15.80
C ARG A 36 8.60 23.48 -16.10
N PHE A 37 7.91 22.89 -15.13
CA PHE A 37 6.47 22.62 -15.19
C PHE A 37 5.70 23.28 -14.06
N ASN A 38 4.40 23.52 -14.28
CA ASN A 38 3.45 23.87 -13.24
C ASN A 38 2.82 22.63 -12.59
N LEU A 39 2.55 21.58 -13.38
CA LEU A 39 1.91 20.36 -12.87
C LEU A 39 2.69 19.10 -13.26
N MET A 40 2.97 18.26 -12.26
CA MET A 40 3.56 16.94 -12.44
C MET A 40 2.50 15.86 -12.22
N LEU A 41 2.18 15.13 -13.29
CA LEU A 41 1.45 13.87 -13.22
C LEU A 41 2.50 12.75 -13.05
N GLY A 42 2.89 12.53 -11.80
CA GLY A 42 4.06 11.77 -11.42
C GLY A 42 3.92 10.25 -11.51
N GLU A 43 5.05 9.58 -11.34
CA GLU A 43 5.17 8.12 -11.28
C GLU A 43 4.68 7.54 -9.93
N ARG A 44 4.16 6.30 -9.95
CA ARG A 44 3.58 5.63 -8.77
C ARG A 44 4.60 5.34 -7.67
N ASN A 45 5.84 5.03 -8.05
CA ASN A 45 6.89 4.61 -7.14
C ASN A 45 8.07 5.58 -7.20
N ARG A 46 8.65 5.93 -6.03
CA ARG A 46 9.84 6.79 -5.92
C ARG A 46 9.71 8.15 -6.61
N LEU A 47 8.53 8.76 -6.54
CA LEU A 47 8.32 10.13 -7.01
C LEU A 47 9.33 11.07 -6.34
N PRO A 48 10.06 11.91 -7.10
CA PRO A 48 11.16 12.72 -6.60
C PRO A 48 10.67 13.98 -5.87
N TYR A 49 9.96 13.82 -4.74
CA TYR A 49 9.47 14.94 -3.93
C TYR A 49 10.56 15.92 -3.53
N GLY A 50 11.80 15.46 -3.31
CA GLY A 50 12.93 16.34 -2.96
C GLY A 50 13.24 17.40 -4.03
N ARG A 51 12.90 17.13 -5.30
CA ARG A 51 13.04 18.10 -6.40
C ARG A 51 11.87 19.11 -6.44
N LEU A 52 10.75 18.79 -5.79
CA LEU A 52 9.56 19.64 -5.69
C LEU A 52 9.50 20.45 -4.38
N VAL A 53 9.94 19.86 -3.26
CA VAL A 53 9.70 20.34 -1.88
C VAL A 53 10.76 21.30 -1.34
N ARG A 54 11.77 21.69 -2.15
CA ARG A 54 12.46 22.95 -1.84
C ARG A 54 11.54 24.17 -2.03
N ALA A 55 10.31 23.97 -2.53
CA ALA A 55 9.30 24.98 -2.83
C ALA A 55 8.49 25.59 -1.68
N CYS A 56 9.10 25.86 -0.52
CA CYS A 56 8.84 27.18 0.07
C CYS A 56 9.63 28.27 -0.70
N ALA A 57 10.61 27.86 -1.52
CA ALA A 57 11.22 28.58 -2.62
C ALA A 57 11.50 27.58 -3.77
N GLY A 58 10.58 27.43 -4.73
CA GLY A 58 10.73 26.43 -5.79
C GLY A 58 12.07 26.62 -6.47
N HIS A 59 12.84 25.54 -6.70
CA HIS A 59 14.17 25.67 -7.28
C HIS A 59 14.12 26.28 -8.70
N GLU A 60 12.94 26.34 -9.31
CA GLU A 60 12.64 27.20 -10.46
C GLU A 60 11.99 28.51 -9.97
N PRO A 61 12.74 29.62 -9.92
CA PRO A 61 12.20 30.93 -9.57
C PRO A 61 11.01 31.28 -10.47
N GLY A 62 9.91 31.73 -9.86
CA GLY A 62 8.72 32.21 -10.58
C GLY A 62 7.77 31.12 -11.09
N LEU A 63 7.98 29.84 -10.76
CA LEU A 63 7.09 28.74 -11.16
C LEU A 63 6.47 28.04 -9.94
N MET A 64 5.15 28.15 -9.81
CA MET A 64 4.38 27.37 -8.84
C MET A 64 4.24 25.94 -9.35
N GLN A 65 4.72 24.97 -8.57
CA GLN A 65 4.72 23.55 -8.90
C GLN A 65 3.73 22.77 -8.04
N LEU A 66 2.91 21.95 -8.70
CA LEU A 66 1.94 21.04 -8.09
C LEU A 66 2.21 19.59 -8.53
N VAL A 67 1.90 18.63 -7.67
CA VAL A 67 2.03 17.21 -7.96
C VAL A 67 0.78 16.45 -7.52
N ASN A 68 0.44 15.40 -8.27
CA ASN A 68 -0.77 14.60 -8.11
C ASN A 68 -0.70 13.49 -7.05
N TYR A 69 0.31 13.50 -6.18
CA TYR A 69 0.47 12.56 -5.08
C TYR A 69 0.83 13.29 -3.78
N TYR A 70 0.27 12.83 -2.68
CA TYR A 70 0.68 13.25 -1.35
C TYR A 70 1.84 12.39 -0.85
N ARG A 71 2.95 13.04 -0.48
CA ARG A 71 4.09 12.35 0.15
C ARG A 71 3.65 11.75 1.49
N GLY A 72 3.84 10.44 1.68
CA GLY A 72 3.43 9.72 2.88
C GLY A 72 2.05 9.07 2.81
N SER A 73 1.28 9.28 1.72
CA SER A 73 -0.01 8.60 1.50
C SER A 73 0.10 7.07 1.41
N ASP A 74 1.30 6.54 1.18
CA ASP A 74 1.61 5.10 1.21
C ASP A 74 1.31 4.47 2.58
N LYS A 75 1.28 5.24 3.66
CA LYS A 75 0.86 4.77 4.99
C LYS A 75 -0.60 4.31 5.02
N LEU A 76 -1.46 4.94 4.22
CA LEU A 76 -2.88 4.57 4.09
C LEU A 76 -3.08 3.54 2.97
N CYS A 77 -2.34 3.68 1.86
CA CYS A 77 -2.56 2.89 0.64
C CYS A 77 -1.90 1.50 0.65
N ARG A 78 -1.13 1.14 1.69
CA ARG A 78 -0.51 -0.18 1.85
C ARG A 78 -1.19 -0.95 2.97
N LYS A 79 -1.51 -2.24 2.76
CA LYS A 79 -2.31 -3.04 3.71
C LYS A 79 -1.68 -3.09 5.11
N ALA A 80 -0.40 -3.47 5.20
CA ALA A 80 0.28 -3.57 6.48
C ALA A 80 0.44 -2.21 7.17
N SER A 81 0.68 -1.13 6.40
CA SER A 81 0.79 0.22 6.94
C SER A 81 -0.55 0.76 7.43
N LEU A 82 -1.65 0.44 6.73
CA LEU A 82 -3.00 0.80 7.13
C LEU A 82 -3.35 0.16 8.48
N VAL A 83 -3.12 -1.15 8.63
CA VAL A 83 -3.39 -1.86 9.90
C VAL A 83 -2.60 -1.21 11.04
N LYS A 84 -1.32 -0.92 10.82
CA LYS A 84 -0.46 -0.24 11.81
C LYS A 84 -0.94 1.16 12.13
N LEU A 85 -1.33 1.94 11.12
CA LEU A 85 -1.87 3.28 11.30
C LEU A 85 -3.15 3.25 12.14
N MET A 86 -4.07 2.34 11.83
CA MET A 86 -5.34 2.20 12.55
C MET A 86 -5.12 1.79 14.01
N LYS A 87 -4.24 0.81 14.26
CA LYS A 87 -3.87 0.39 15.63
C LYS A 87 -3.11 1.46 16.42
N ALA A 88 -2.27 2.26 15.76
CA ALA A 88 -1.56 3.36 16.42
C ALA A 88 -2.50 4.55 16.72
N SER A 89 -3.53 4.74 15.90
CA SER A 89 -4.50 5.84 16.04
C SER A 89 -5.64 5.55 17.03
N SER A 90 -5.82 4.30 17.47
CA SER A 90 -6.73 3.96 18.56
C SER A 90 -6.15 4.46 19.90
N SER A 91 -6.34 5.76 20.15
CA SER A 91 -6.19 6.39 21.46
C SER A 91 -7.23 5.81 22.43
N PRO A 92 -6.99 5.77 23.75
CA PRO A 92 -8.00 5.33 24.73
C PRO A 92 -9.34 6.08 24.65
N SER A 93 -9.39 7.27 24.05
CA SER A 93 -10.63 8.03 23.81
C SER A 93 -11.35 7.68 22.49
N CYS A 94 -10.69 6.98 21.58
CA CYS A 94 -11.23 6.60 20.28
C CYS A 94 -11.49 5.09 20.28
N LYS A 95 -12.75 4.69 20.13
CA LYS A 95 -13.09 3.26 20.03
C LYS A 95 -12.27 2.62 18.91
N PRO A 96 -11.76 1.38 19.09
CA PRO A 96 -11.10 0.67 18.01
C PRO A 96 -11.99 0.69 16.78
N ALA A 97 -11.39 0.78 15.59
CA ALA A 97 -12.10 0.96 14.34
C ALA A 97 -13.10 -0.19 14.11
N SER A 98 -14.34 -0.02 14.55
CA SER A 98 -15.40 -1.04 14.52
C SER A 98 -15.78 -1.43 13.09
N TRP A 99 -15.47 -0.57 12.13
CA TRP A 99 -15.66 -0.78 10.70
C TRP A 99 -14.52 -1.54 10.04
N LEU A 100 -13.35 -1.68 10.69
CA LEU A 100 -12.22 -2.43 10.16
C LEU A 100 -12.25 -3.86 10.71
N PRO A 101 -12.30 -4.90 9.85
CA PRO A 101 -12.18 -6.26 10.32
C PRO A 101 -10.87 -6.48 11.07
N GLU A 102 -10.93 -7.26 12.14
CA GLU A 102 -9.77 -7.61 12.96
C GLU A 102 -8.61 -8.08 12.09
N SER A 103 -7.42 -7.52 12.31
CA SER A 103 -6.29 -7.65 11.40
C SER A 103 -4.97 -7.72 12.14
N TYR A 104 -4.03 -8.53 11.64
CA TYR A 104 -2.69 -8.73 12.18
C TYR A 104 -1.64 -8.72 11.08
N VAL A 105 -0.51 -8.07 11.33
CA VAL A 105 0.61 -7.99 10.40
C VAL A 105 1.61 -9.11 10.70
N ILE A 106 1.84 -10.00 9.73
CA ILE A 106 2.70 -11.16 9.86
C ILE A 106 3.89 -11.04 8.91
N PHE A 107 5.09 -11.33 9.41
CA PHE A 107 6.30 -11.39 8.61
C PHE A 107 6.63 -12.86 8.29
N PRO A 108 7.03 -13.18 7.05
CA PRO A 108 7.52 -14.52 6.72
C PRO A 108 8.77 -14.86 7.55
N LEU A 109 8.81 -16.07 8.10
CA LEU A 109 9.96 -16.56 8.87
C LEU A 109 11.20 -16.82 8.00
N SER A 110 11.01 -17.11 6.71
CA SER A 110 12.11 -17.35 5.78
C SER A 110 12.62 -16.04 5.17
N PRO A 111 13.86 -15.60 5.46
CA PRO A 111 14.55 -14.69 4.56
C PRO A 111 14.88 -15.50 3.31
N ARG A 112 14.05 -15.46 2.26
CA ARG A 112 14.53 -15.92 0.95
C ARG A 112 15.83 -15.15 0.69
N PRO A 113 16.94 -15.83 0.35
CA PRO A 113 18.21 -15.17 0.14
C PRO A 113 17.96 -14.08 -0.90
N SER A 114 18.21 -12.84 -0.48
CA SER A 114 18.22 -11.68 -1.35
C SER A 114 18.92 -12.08 -2.64
N ARG A 115 18.17 -11.98 -3.75
CA ARG A 115 18.65 -12.11 -5.13
C ARG A 115 20.12 -11.68 -5.19
N ARG A 116 21.02 -12.63 -5.44
CA ARG A 116 22.48 -12.46 -5.43
C ARG A 116 22.82 -11.07 -5.97
N LEU A 117 23.37 -10.22 -5.09
CA LEU A 117 24.02 -8.99 -5.52
C LEU A 117 25.16 -9.43 -6.45
N SER A 118 25.14 -8.95 -7.69
CA SER A 118 26.24 -9.11 -8.63
C SER A 118 27.54 -8.66 -7.96
N PRO A 119 28.65 -9.41 -8.06
CA PRO A 119 29.92 -9.00 -7.46
C PRO A 119 30.45 -7.78 -8.23
N GLY A 120 30.34 -6.59 -7.63
CA GLY A 120 30.80 -5.37 -8.29
C GLY A 120 30.49 -4.04 -7.60
N SER A 121 29.81 -4.00 -6.45
CA SER A 121 29.53 -2.74 -5.74
C SER A 121 30.37 -2.60 -4.47
N SER A 122 31.19 -1.56 -4.45
CA SER A 122 32.14 -1.14 -3.42
C SER A 122 31.55 -1.04 -2.00
N PRO A 123 32.39 -1.13 -0.93
CA PRO A 123 31.94 -1.06 0.45
C PRO A 123 31.68 0.41 0.83
N GLY A 124 30.45 0.87 0.61
CA GLY A 124 30.02 2.21 0.99
C GLY A 124 28.56 2.20 1.40
N SER A 125 28.30 2.57 2.65
CA SER A 125 26.99 2.66 3.31
C SER A 125 26.33 1.33 3.67
N SER A 126 26.62 0.88 4.89
CA SER A 126 25.77 -0.02 5.66
C SER A 126 24.32 0.51 5.62
N PRO A 127 23.33 -0.24 5.10
CA PRO A 127 21.95 0.14 5.34
C PRO A 127 21.75 -0.01 6.84
N ARG A 128 21.41 1.10 7.51
CA ARG A 128 21.04 1.14 8.93
C ARG A 128 20.05 0.00 9.22
N ARG A 129 20.52 -1.14 9.72
CA ARG A 129 19.74 -2.31 10.16
C ARG A 129 19.07 -2.07 11.53
N HIS A 130 18.58 -0.84 11.73
CA HIS A 130 17.92 -0.37 12.94
C HIS A 130 16.70 0.49 12.60
N ALA A 131 15.96 0.14 11.54
CA ALA A 131 14.54 0.44 11.55
C ALA A 131 13.92 -0.59 12.49
N GLU A 132 13.27 -0.12 13.56
CA GLU A 132 12.46 -0.89 14.51
C GLU A 132 12.00 -2.22 13.91
N ARG A 133 12.35 -3.35 14.53
CA ARG A 133 11.67 -4.62 14.23
C ARG A 133 10.19 -4.35 14.45
N GLN A 134 9.46 -4.02 13.40
CA GLN A 134 8.01 -3.92 13.41
C GLN A 134 7.54 -5.25 13.97
N ALA A 135 6.94 -5.21 15.17
CA ALA A 135 6.56 -6.41 15.88
C ALA A 135 5.69 -7.27 14.96
N ASP A 136 6.15 -8.49 14.72
CA ASP A 136 5.35 -9.51 14.09
C ASP A 136 4.20 -9.83 15.07
N GLU A 137 2.97 -9.80 14.57
CA GLU A 137 1.78 -9.98 15.39
C GLU A 137 1.29 -11.44 15.43
N ARG A 138 2.12 -12.41 15.05
CA ARG A 138 1.80 -13.84 15.01
C ARG A 138 1.24 -14.39 16.32
N GLU A 139 1.87 -14.07 17.45
CA GLU A 139 1.39 -14.53 18.75
C GLU A 139 0.02 -13.94 19.09
N ALA A 140 -0.17 -12.64 18.85
CA ALA A 140 -1.45 -11.96 19.06
C ALA A 140 -2.56 -12.55 18.18
N PHE A 141 -2.24 -12.89 16.92
CA PHE A 141 -3.15 -13.59 16.02
C PHE A 141 -3.54 -14.97 16.58
N LEU A 142 -2.58 -15.80 16.99
CA LEU A 142 -2.84 -17.14 17.52
C LEU A 142 -3.68 -17.10 18.80
N VAL A 143 -3.45 -16.13 19.69
CA VAL A 143 -4.26 -15.92 20.91
C VAL A 143 -5.71 -15.62 20.53
N CYS A 144 -5.94 -14.65 19.63
CA CYS A 144 -7.29 -14.31 19.17
C CYS A 144 -7.98 -15.49 18.47
N PHE A 145 -7.24 -16.19 17.59
CA PHE A 145 -7.75 -17.33 16.85
C PHE A 145 -8.23 -18.45 17.79
N ARG A 146 -7.46 -18.79 18.83
CA ARG A 146 -7.86 -19.78 19.84
C ARG A 146 -9.06 -19.31 20.67
N GLN A 147 -9.09 -18.03 21.05
CA GLN A 147 -10.20 -17.46 21.82
C GLN A 147 -11.53 -17.54 21.03
N ARG A 148 -11.50 -17.26 19.72
CA ARG A 148 -12.68 -17.40 18.86
C ARG A 148 -13.16 -18.85 18.76
N ALA A 149 -12.23 -19.79 18.62
CA ALA A 149 -12.55 -21.22 18.60
C ALA A 149 -13.20 -21.69 19.91
N GLN A 150 -12.68 -21.25 21.06
CA GLN A 150 -13.26 -21.54 22.38
C GLN A 150 -14.67 -20.97 22.54
N ASN A 151 -14.92 -19.79 22.00
CA ASN A 151 -16.21 -19.12 22.03
C ASN A 151 -17.20 -19.61 20.95
N GLN A 152 -16.85 -20.65 20.18
CA GLN A 152 -17.67 -21.19 19.08
C GLN A 152 -18.07 -20.14 18.04
N GLN A 153 -17.18 -19.17 17.78
CA GLN A 153 -17.39 -18.13 16.77
C GLN A 153 -16.82 -18.55 15.41
N GLY A 154 -17.39 -18.01 14.33
CA GLY A 154 -16.81 -18.14 12.99
C GLY A 154 -15.35 -17.70 12.97
N ASN A 155 -14.48 -18.56 12.42
CA ASN A 155 -13.03 -18.43 12.52
C ASN A 155 -12.34 -18.53 11.15
N VAL A 156 -13.01 -18.08 10.09
CA VAL A 156 -12.41 -17.97 8.75
C VAL A 156 -11.60 -16.68 8.64
N TRP A 157 -10.38 -16.77 8.12
CA TRP A 157 -9.47 -15.65 7.92
C TRP A 157 -8.93 -15.63 6.49
N ILE A 158 -8.43 -14.46 6.11
CA ILE A 158 -7.85 -14.21 4.79
C ILE A 158 -6.45 -13.60 4.92
N ALA A 159 -5.45 -14.25 4.34
CA ALA A 159 -4.10 -13.73 4.18
C ALA A 159 -4.00 -12.91 2.90
N LYS A 160 -3.44 -11.69 2.99
CA LYS A 160 -3.28 -10.78 1.85
C LYS A 160 -1.89 -10.14 1.86
N SER A 161 -1.17 -10.22 0.74
CA SER A 161 0.11 -9.52 0.58
C SER A 161 -0.05 -7.99 0.63
N SER A 162 0.91 -7.31 1.28
CA SER A 162 1.02 -5.84 1.27
C SER A 162 1.58 -5.30 -0.06
N ALA A 163 2.36 -6.11 -0.77
CA ALA A 163 2.80 -5.82 -2.13
C ALA A 163 1.68 -6.24 -3.08
N GLY A 164 0.80 -5.30 -3.42
CA GLY A 164 -0.38 -5.56 -4.24
C GLY A 164 -0.09 -6.49 -5.42
N ALA A 165 -0.78 -7.62 -5.45
CA ALA A 165 -0.72 -8.57 -6.54
C ALA A 165 -1.75 -8.20 -7.62
N LYS A 166 -1.50 -8.66 -8.85
CA LYS A 166 -2.55 -8.69 -9.88
C LYS A 166 -3.61 -9.71 -9.46
N VAL A 167 -4.84 -9.50 -9.93
CA VAL A 167 -6.08 -10.17 -9.48
C VAL A 167 -5.89 -11.65 -9.12
N GLY A 168 -6.21 -12.01 -7.87
CA GLY A 168 -6.33 -13.39 -7.39
C GLY A 168 -5.06 -14.02 -6.82
N GLU A 169 -3.87 -13.56 -7.22
CA GLU A 169 -2.60 -14.12 -6.73
C GLU A 169 -2.24 -13.56 -5.34
N GLY A 170 -1.67 -14.38 -4.46
CA GLY A 170 -1.21 -13.92 -3.13
C GLY A 170 -2.34 -13.64 -2.12
N ILE A 171 -3.49 -14.28 -2.30
CA ILE A 171 -4.59 -14.33 -1.34
C ILE A 171 -4.82 -15.80 -0.96
N PHE A 172 -4.97 -16.06 0.34
CA PHE A 172 -5.31 -17.39 0.85
C PHE A 172 -6.39 -17.25 1.92
N ILE A 173 -7.46 -18.04 1.81
CA ILE A 173 -8.58 -18.04 2.76
C ILE A 173 -8.61 -19.42 3.41
N SER A 174 -8.54 -19.46 4.73
CA SER A 174 -8.63 -20.71 5.48
C SER A 174 -9.23 -20.46 6.86
N SER A 175 -9.81 -21.52 7.42
CA SER A 175 -10.22 -21.63 8.82
C SER A 175 -9.18 -22.34 9.68
N ASP A 176 -7.99 -22.64 9.14
CA ASP A 176 -6.86 -23.25 9.83
C ASP A 176 -5.71 -22.23 9.98
N ALA A 177 -5.28 -22.00 11.22
CA ALA A 177 -4.20 -21.06 11.52
C ALA A 177 -2.85 -21.52 10.98
N ASP A 178 -2.56 -22.82 10.98
CA ASP A 178 -1.28 -23.36 10.54
C ASP A 178 -1.15 -23.29 9.01
N GLU A 179 -2.25 -23.51 8.28
CA GLU A 179 -2.27 -23.29 6.83
C GLU A 179 -2.02 -21.82 6.48
N LEU A 180 -2.65 -20.89 7.20
CA LEU A 180 -2.47 -19.44 6.97
C LEU A 180 -1.03 -19.00 7.23
N LEU A 181 -0.43 -19.49 8.32
CA LEU A 181 0.93 -19.14 8.70
C LEU A 181 1.95 -19.76 7.76
N THR A 182 1.78 -21.04 7.40
CA THR A 182 2.59 -21.73 6.39
C THR A 182 2.54 -20.98 5.07
N PHE A 183 1.34 -20.61 4.60
CA PHE A 183 1.17 -19.84 3.37
C PHE A 183 1.97 -18.53 3.41
N VAL A 184 1.94 -17.79 4.53
CA VAL A 184 2.69 -16.53 4.68
C VAL A 184 4.20 -16.78 4.70
N ASP A 185 4.66 -17.83 5.38
CA ASP A 185 6.07 -18.16 5.55
C ASP A 185 6.75 -18.60 4.25
N GLU A 186 5.98 -19.13 3.30
CA GLU A 186 6.44 -19.43 1.95
C GLU A 186 6.65 -18.17 1.08
N GLN A 187 6.10 -17.02 1.48
CA GLN A 187 6.18 -15.77 0.73
C GLN A 187 7.45 -14.96 1.05
N SER A 188 7.72 -13.95 0.22
CA SER A 188 8.84 -13.02 0.41
C SER A 188 8.43 -11.66 0.97
N GLN A 189 7.14 -11.41 1.13
CA GLN A 189 6.57 -10.10 1.45
C GLN A 189 5.75 -10.16 2.72
N VAL A 190 5.58 -9.01 3.37
CA VAL A 190 4.72 -8.88 4.56
C VAL A 190 3.26 -9.11 4.19
N HIS A 191 2.56 -9.86 5.02
CA HIS A 191 1.15 -10.17 4.87
C HIS A 191 0.31 -9.57 5.99
N VAL A 192 -0.97 -9.39 5.70
CA VAL A 192 -1.99 -9.13 6.71
C VAL A 192 -2.91 -10.34 6.78
N LEU A 193 -3.04 -10.92 7.96
CA LEU A 193 -4.13 -11.84 8.28
C LEU A 193 -5.31 -11.00 8.78
N GLN A 194 -6.45 -11.12 8.11
CA GLN A 194 -7.64 -10.34 8.42
C GLN A 194 -8.84 -11.26 8.56
N LYS A 195 -9.73 -10.96 9.52
CA LYS A 195 -10.96 -11.73 9.70
C LYS A 195 -11.77 -11.66 8.41
N TYR A 196 -12.12 -12.83 7.87
CA TYR A 196 -12.96 -12.91 6.67
C TYR A 196 -14.42 -12.62 7.05
N ILE A 197 -15.12 -11.87 6.22
CA ILE A 197 -16.55 -11.60 6.37
C ILE A 197 -17.30 -12.81 5.82
N GLU A 198 -17.73 -13.69 6.73
CA GLU A 198 -18.40 -14.96 6.40
C GLU A 198 -19.84 -14.76 5.94
N GLU A 199 -20.49 -13.69 6.42
CA GLU A 199 -21.87 -13.31 6.10
C GLU A 199 -21.91 -11.97 5.34
N PRO A 200 -21.42 -11.92 4.08
CA PRO A 200 -21.51 -10.70 3.29
C PRO A 200 -22.95 -10.44 2.86
N MET A 201 -23.29 -9.17 2.58
CA MET A 201 -24.51 -8.86 1.85
C MET A 201 -24.40 -9.44 0.42
N LEU A 202 -25.46 -10.10 -0.02
CA LEU A 202 -25.52 -10.77 -1.31
C LEU A 202 -26.52 -10.07 -2.22
N LEU A 203 -26.09 -9.82 -3.46
CA LEU A 203 -26.97 -9.27 -4.49
C LEU A 203 -27.91 -10.36 -4.98
N GLU A 204 -29.17 -9.99 -5.17
CA GLU A 204 -30.18 -10.83 -5.80
C GLU A 204 -30.74 -10.16 -7.08
N PRO A 205 -30.99 -10.94 -8.15
CA PRO A 205 -30.76 -12.38 -8.26
C PRO A 205 -29.27 -12.74 -8.41
N GLY A 206 -28.90 -13.96 -7.99
CA GLY A 206 -27.62 -14.59 -8.30
C GLY A 206 -26.73 -14.88 -7.09
N HIS A 207 -27.14 -14.49 -5.89
CA HIS A 207 -26.48 -14.81 -4.63
C HIS A 207 -24.98 -14.46 -4.61
N ARG A 208 -24.62 -13.26 -5.11
CA ARG A 208 -23.23 -12.85 -5.33
C ARG A 208 -22.75 -11.81 -4.33
N LYS A 209 -21.55 -12.01 -3.79
CA LYS A 209 -20.82 -10.99 -3.03
C LYS A 209 -20.34 -9.85 -3.93
N PHE A 210 -20.13 -8.68 -3.33
CA PHE A 210 -19.60 -7.49 -4.00
C PHE A 210 -18.74 -6.63 -3.04
N ASP A 211 -18.10 -5.61 -3.59
CA ASP A 211 -17.43 -4.55 -2.85
C ASP A 211 -17.74 -3.18 -3.47
N ILE A 212 -17.57 -2.11 -2.69
CA ILE A 212 -17.81 -0.72 -3.12
C ILE A 212 -16.46 0.00 -3.26
N ARG A 213 -16.25 0.66 -4.41
CA ARG A 213 -15.02 1.38 -4.76
C ARG A 213 -15.20 2.89 -4.74
#